data_AF-A0A7C5VZD3-F1
#
_entry.id   AF-A0A7C5VZD3-F1
#
_cell.length_a   1.000
_cell.length_b   1.000
_cell.length_c   1.000
_cell.angle_alpha   90.00
_cell.angle_beta   90.00
_cell.angle_gamma   90.00
#
_symmetry.space_group_name_H-M   'P 1'
#
loop_
_entity.id
_entity.type
_entity.pdbx_description
1 polymer ?
#
loop_
_entity_poly.entity_id
_entity_poly.type
_entity_poly.pdbx_seq_one_letter_code
_entity_poly.pdbx_strand_id
1 'polypeptide(L)'
;MIPLTLEEKEIKAWAGKAFKEPWFDLVQKCAKISRGEKLDDIWYHPFFIDIFIDVRFVYKIMKAIKISDFVNGNLFTIILSKKEDRVIWACFEKQKDGVFTEAIVLNPEEKWADKVAELLFIDNLQGAYEYVSSWVKRNELGDSVGAIKVANIMFFKAIKDAWEKSYEGKNLPLFFMLFLDAVKKIIEKRWLRFYPNVNLYKMIKISYPLLKELSYVTYPLSKILSAKPVNDVLVAYNSFVVPLKVSI
;
A
#
# COMPACT_ATOMS: atom_id res chain seq x y z
N MET A 1 -7.72 -26.99 -5.47
CA MET A 1 -7.71 -25.55 -5.11
C MET A 1 -9.15 -25.12 -4.84
N ILE A 2 -9.45 -24.53 -3.67
CA ILE A 2 -10.80 -24.02 -3.38
C ILE A 2 -10.98 -22.69 -4.14
N PRO A 3 -12.09 -22.46 -4.86
CA PRO A 3 -12.32 -21.20 -5.57
C PRO A 3 -12.44 -20.01 -4.61
N LEU A 4 -12.18 -18.79 -5.10
CA LEU A 4 -12.49 -17.55 -4.37
C LEU A 4 -13.99 -17.45 -4.14
N THR A 5 -14.39 -16.99 -2.96
CA THR A 5 -15.79 -16.61 -2.70
C THR A 5 -16.19 -15.43 -3.59
N LEU A 6 -17.49 -15.20 -3.77
CA LEU A 6 -17.98 -14.06 -4.55
C LEU A 6 -17.48 -12.72 -3.96
N GLU A 7 -17.56 -12.57 -2.63
CA GLU A 7 -17.04 -11.41 -1.90
C GLU A 7 -15.54 -11.17 -2.22
N GLU A 8 -14.71 -12.21 -2.15
CA GLU A 8 -13.28 -12.08 -2.47
C GLU A 8 -13.03 -11.72 -3.93
N LYS A 9 -13.83 -12.24 -4.86
CA LYS A 9 -13.73 -11.89 -6.29
C LYS A 9 -14.05 -10.41 -6.51
N GLU A 10 -15.10 -9.90 -5.88
CA GLU A 10 -15.50 -8.49 -5.96
C GLU A 10 -14.44 -7.57 -5.36
N ILE A 11 -13.93 -7.91 -4.17
CA ILE A 11 -12.85 -7.13 -3.53
C ILE A 11 -11.60 -7.14 -4.41
N LYS A 12 -11.21 -8.30 -4.93
CA LYS A 12 -10.02 -8.43 -5.79
C LYS A 12 -10.17 -7.62 -7.08
N ALA A 13 -11.34 -7.66 -7.72
CA ALA A 13 -11.62 -6.88 -8.92
C ALA A 13 -11.56 -5.37 -8.66
N TRP A 14 -12.19 -4.92 -7.57
CA TRP A 14 -12.14 -3.52 -7.16
C TRP A 14 -10.72 -3.07 -6.80
N ALA A 15 -9.97 -3.87 -6.04
CA ALA A 15 -8.59 -3.57 -5.69
C ALA A 15 -7.66 -3.51 -6.91
N GLY A 16 -7.95 -4.34 -7.93
CA GLY A 16 -7.27 -4.29 -9.23
C GLY A 16 -7.36 -2.93 -9.89
N LYS A 17 -8.58 -2.38 -9.97
CA LYS A 17 -8.82 -1.05 -10.57
C LYS A 17 -8.35 0.10 -9.69
N ALA A 18 -8.61 0.00 -8.38
CA ALA A 18 -8.42 1.13 -7.48
C ALA A 18 -6.97 1.27 -6.98
N PHE A 19 -6.21 0.18 -6.85
CA PHE A 19 -4.83 0.20 -6.34
C PHE A 19 -3.80 -0.29 -7.34
N LYS A 20 -4.01 -1.48 -7.92
CA LYS A 20 -2.99 -2.11 -8.78
C LYS A 20 -2.74 -1.29 -10.04
N GLU A 21 -3.78 -0.97 -10.81
CA GLU A 21 -3.64 -0.22 -12.06
C GLU A 21 -2.97 1.16 -11.85
N PRO A 22 -3.41 2.00 -10.89
CA PRO A 22 -2.77 3.29 -10.63
C PRO A 22 -1.33 3.16 -10.13
N TRP A 23 -1.05 2.16 -9.29
CA TRP A 23 0.31 1.90 -8.82
C TRP A 23 1.23 1.53 -9.98
N PHE A 24 0.76 0.67 -10.88
CA PHE A 24 1.54 0.23 -12.05
C PHE A 24 1.78 1.38 -13.02
N ASP A 25 0.77 2.21 -13.26
CA ASP A 25 0.91 3.44 -14.04
C ASP A 25 1.94 4.40 -13.40
N LEU A 26 1.89 4.59 -12.08
CA LEU A 26 2.87 5.39 -11.35
C LEU A 26 4.29 4.83 -11.49
N VAL A 27 4.49 3.52 -11.31
CA VAL A 27 5.79 2.85 -11.45
C VAL A 27 6.34 3.03 -12.87
N GLN A 28 5.51 2.85 -13.91
CA GLN A 28 5.91 3.06 -15.30
C GLN A 28 6.31 4.51 -15.57
N LYS A 29 5.56 5.48 -15.05
CA LYS A 29 5.89 6.90 -15.18
C LYS A 29 7.18 7.27 -14.44
N CYS A 30 7.39 6.74 -13.24
CA CYS A 30 8.65 6.85 -12.51
C CYS A 30 9.83 6.26 -13.31
N ALA A 31 9.62 5.13 -13.99
CA ALA A 31 10.62 4.53 -14.87
C ALA A 31 11.00 5.48 -16.01
N LYS A 32 10.01 6.06 -16.70
CA LYS A 32 10.23 7.05 -17.78
C LYS A 32 11.02 8.27 -17.27
N ILE A 33 10.60 8.86 -16.15
CA ILE A 33 11.31 9.99 -15.52
C ILE A 33 12.76 9.59 -15.18
N SER A 34 12.98 8.39 -14.65
CA SER A 34 14.33 7.92 -14.29
C SER A 34 15.27 7.80 -15.49
N ARG A 35 14.72 7.61 -16.70
CA ARG A 35 15.45 7.59 -17.98
C ARG A 35 15.61 8.97 -18.63
N GLY A 36 15.13 10.04 -17.97
CA GLY A 36 15.18 11.41 -18.49
C GLY A 36 14.08 11.74 -19.51
N GLU A 37 13.06 10.88 -19.65
CA GLU A 37 11.94 11.15 -20.54
C GLU A 37 11.02 12.22 -19.95
N LYS A 38 10.49 13.09 -20.82
CA LYS A 38 9.45 14.07 -20.44
C LYS A 38 8.10 13.36 -20.31
N LEU A 39 7.35 13.74 -19.29
CA LEU A 39 5.93 13.39 -19.16
C LEU A 39 5.11 14.62 -19.49
N ASP A 40 4.23 14.50 -20.48
CA ASP A 40 3.34 15.57 -20.91
C ASP A 40 1.95 15.49 -20.22
N ASP A 41 1.69 14.41 -19.46
CA ASP A 41 0.38 14.14 -18.86
C ASP A 41 0.34 14.39 -17.34
N ILE A 42 -0.77 14.97 -16.89
CA ILE A 42 -1.12 15.08 -15.47
C ILE A 42 -1.83 13.79 -15.04
N TRP A 43 -1.47 13.26 -13.86
CA TRP A 43 -2.05 12.02 -13.35
C TRP A 43 -3.20 12.28 -12.38
N TYR A 44 -4.28 11.53 -12.57
CA TYR A 44 -5.44 11.52 -11.69
C TYR A 44 -5.41 10.25 -10.85
N HIS A 45 -5.48 10.41 -9.53
CA HIS A 45 -5.56 9.27 -8.63
C HIS A 45 -7.02 8.83 -8.47
N PRO A 46 -7.38 7.55 -8.68
CA PRO A 46 -8.78 7.14 -8.76
C PRO A 46 -9.57 7.25 -7.44
N PHE A 47 -8.89 7.29 -6.30
CA PHE A 47 -9.54 7.51 -5.00
C PHE A 47 -9.86 8.96 -4.68
N PHE A 48 -9.16 9.89 -5.33
CA PHE A 48 -9.31 11.32 -5.10
C PHE A 48 -9.73 11.93 -6.42
N ILE A 49 -11.00 11.68 -6.78
CA ILE A 49 -11.66 12.36 -7.88
C ILE A 49 -11.45 13.86 -7.63
N ASP A 50 -10.94 14.56 -8.65
CA ASP A 50 -10.60 15.99 -8.63
C ASP A 50 -9.32 16.43 -7.90
N ILE A 51 -8.48 15.51 -7.39
CA ILE A 51 -7.13 15.86 -6.93
C ILE A 51 -6.10 15.52 -8.00
N PHE A 52 -5.52 16.55 -8.58
CA PHE A 52 -4.39 16.45 -9.49
C PHE A 52 -3.12 16.11 -8.73
N ILE A 53 -2.45 15.01 -9.10
CA ILE A 53 -1.17 14.62 -8.53
C ILE A 53 -0.10 14.72 -9.63
N ASP A 54 0.83 15.67 -9.48
CA ASP A 54 1.99 15.76 -10.37
C ASP A 54 2.96 14.59 -10.09
N VAL A 55 3.04 13.64 -11.02
CA VAL A 55 3.90 12.46 -10.89
C VAL A 55 5.38 12.84 -10.79
N ARG A 56 5.81 13.96 -11.36
CA ARG A 56 7.19 14.46 -11.23
C ARG A 56 7.47 14.87 -9.79
N PHE A 57 6.49 15.48 -9.12
CA PHE A 57 6.59 15.82 -7.71
C PHE A 57 6.61 14.55 -6.85
N VAL A 58 5.72 13.58 -7.13
CA VAL A 58 5.73 12.27 -6.46
C VAL A 58 7.08 11.57 -6.62
N TYR A 59 7.61 11.49 -7.84
CA TYR A 59 8.93 10.91 -8.12
C TYR A 59 10.05 11.63 -7.34
N LYS A 60 10.07 12.97 -7.36
CA LYS A 60 11.04 13.77 -6.60
C LYS A 60 10.98 13.47 -5.11
N ILE A 61 9.77 13.39 -4.54
CA ILE A 61 9.57 13.02 -3.14
C ILE A 61 10.09 11.60 -2.89
N MET A 62 9.65 10.61 -3.67
CA MET A 62 10.07 9.21 -3.52
C MET A 62 11.60 9.06 -3.57
N LYS A 63 12.25 9.79 -4.49
CA LYS A 63 13.71 9.82 -4.62
C LYS A 63 14.38 10.52 -3.44
N ALA A 64 13.85 11.66 -2.98
CA ALA A 64 14.40 12.42 -1.86
C ALA A 64 14.31 11.65 -0.54
N ILE A 65 13.18 10.98 -0.29
CA ILE A 65 12.97 10.17 0.93
C ILE A 65 13.57 8.77 0.80
N LYS A 66 14.04 8.40 -0.41
CA LYS A 66 14.47 7.06 -0.80
C LYS A 66 13.46 6.02 -0.33
N ILE A 67 12.28 6.01 -0.93
CA ILE A 67 11.18 5.13 -0.47
C ILE A 67 11.59 3.65 -0.41
N SER A 68 12.51 3.21 -1.27
CA SER A 68 13.04 1.85 -1.20
C SER A 68 13.93 1.59 0.01
N ASP A 69 14.51 2.61 0.66
CA ASP A 69 15.29 2.44 1.89
C ASP A 69 14.41 2.00 3.05
N PHE A 70 13.10 2.23 3.00
CA PHE A 70 12.18 1.66 4.00
C PHE A 70 12.09 0.14 3.89
N VAL A 71 12.31 -0.40 2.70
CA VAL A 71 12.26 -1.83 2.40
C VAL A 71 13.63 -2.37 2.01
N ASN A 72 14.72 -1.64 2.27
CA ASN A 72 16.10 -2.01 1.95
C ASN A 72 16.32 -2.54 0.52
N GLY A 73 15.59 -2.04 -0.49
CA GLY A 73 15.75 -2.47 -1.88
C GLY A 73 14.44 -2.86 -2.58
N ASN A 74 14.44 -4.00 -3.25
CA ASN A 74 13.29 -4.52 -3.99
C ASN A 74 12.19 -5.00 -3.02
N LEU A 75 10.93 -4.87 -3.42
CA LEU A 75 9.78 -5.26 -2.61
C LEU A 75 9.07 -6.46 -3.23
N PHE A 76 8.76 -7.45 -2.41
CA PHE A 76 7.92 -8.58 -2.82
C PHE A 76 6.56 -8.46 -2.15
N THR A 77 5.53 -8.09 -2.92
CA THR A 77 4.17 -7.89 -2.42
C THR A 77 3.35 -9.16 -2.61
N ILE A 78 2.71 -9.63 -1.54
CA ILE A 78 1.86 -10.83 -1.47
C ILE A 78 0.49 -10.43 -0.97
N ILE A 79 -0.55 -10.82 -1.70
CA ILE A 79 -1.94 -10.71 -1.25
C ILE A 79 -2.48 -12.12 -0.99
N LEU A 80 -2.99 -12.32 0.22
CA LEU A 80 -3.59 -13.57 0.67
C LEU A 80 -5.12 -13.54 0.58
N SER A 81 -5.73 -14.71 0.55
CA SER A 81 -7.17 -14.89 0.75
C SER A 81 -7.63 -14.37 2.11
N LYS A 82 -8.96 -14.32 2.31
CA LYS A 82 -9.55 -13.94 3.60
C LYS A 82 -9.09 -14.84 4.75
N LYS A 83 -8.94 -16.14 4.48
CA LYS A 83 -8.50 -17.17 5.45
C LYS A 83 -6.99 -17.29 5.57
N GLU A 84 -6.22 -16.57 4.76
CA GLU A 84 -4.75 -16.63 4.69
C GLU A 84 -4.18 -18.00 4.30
N ASP A 85 -5.01 -18.86 3.72
CA ASP A 85 -4.68 -20.22 3.30
C ASP A 85 -4.15 -20.31 1.85
N ARG A 86 -4.11 -19.19 1.12
CA ARG A 86 -3.62 -19.12 -0.26
C ARG A 86 -3.13 -17.73 -0.63
N VAL A 87 -2.14 -17.67 -1.51
CA VAL A 87 -1.77 -16.45 -2.24
C VAL A 87 -2.75 -16.27 -3.41
N ILE A 88 -3.33 -15.08 -3.54
CA ILE A 88 -4.32 -14.77 -4.59
C ILE A 88 -3.78 -13.77 -5.62
N TRP A 89 -2.69 -13.09 -5.28
CA TRP A 89 -1.94 -12.20 -6.16
C TRP A 89 -0.56 -11.93 -5.55
N ALA A 90 0.45 -11.76 -6.39
CA ALA A 90 1.76 -11.30 -5.96
C ALA A 90 2.46 -10.50 -7.05
N CYS A 91 3.42 -9.69 -6.63
CA CYS A 91 4.25 -8.88 -7.50
C CYS A 91 5.65 -8.71 -6.91
N PHE A 92 6.64 -8.72 -7.78
CA PHE A 92 8.01 -8.32 -7.46
C PHE A 92 8.29 -6.94 -8.04
N GLU A 93 8.58 -5.99 -7.17
CA GLU A 93 8.76 -4.58 -7.49
C GLU A 93 10.25 -4.24 -7.36
N LYS A 94 10.90 -3.94 -8.49
CA LYS A 94 12.31 -3.60 -8.53
C LYS A 94 12.51 -2.12 -8.30
N GLN A 95 13.52 -1.79 -7.51
CA GLN A 95 13.94 -0.42 -7.28
C GLN A 95 15.19 -0.07 -8.09
N LYS A 96 15.27 1.20 -8.48
CA LYS A 96 16.47 1.85 -8.98
C LYS A 96 16.56 3.25 -8.36
N ASP A 97 17.74 3.58 -7.83
CA ASP A 97 18.04 4.89 -7.24
C ASP A 97 17.01 5.38 -6.21
N GLY A 98 16.51 4.48 -5.36
CA GLY A 98 15.59 4.86 -4.29
C GLY A 98 14.11 4.77 -4.65
N VAL A 99 13.76 4.41 -5.89
CA VAL A 99 12.40 4.46 -6.44
C VAL A 99 12.06 3.16 -7.16
N PHE A 100 10.81 2.68 -7.05
CA PHE A 100 10.34 1.54 -7.83
C PHE A 100 10.13 1.92 -9.30
N THR A 101 10.78 1.19 -10.20
CA THR A 101 10.76 1.46 -11.65
C THR A 101 10.23 0.29 -12.47
N GLU A 102 10.00 -0.87 -11.86
CA GLU A 102 9.48 -2.04 -12.53
C GLU A 102 8.61 -2.85 -11.56
N ALA A 103 7.50 -3.39 -12.06
CA ALA A 103 6.59 -4.23 -11.30
C ALA A 103 6.26 -5.49 -12.11
N ILE A 104 6.72 -6.65 -11.63
CA ILE A 104 6.55 -7.95 -12.29
C ILE A 104 5.43 -8.71 -11.57
N VAL A 105 4.30 -8.92 -12.26
CA VAL A 105 3.21 -9.75 -11.73
C VAL A 105 3.63 -11.21 -11.76
N LEU A 106 3.45 -11.91 -10.64
CA LEU A 106 3.80 -13.31 -10.50
C LEU A 106 2.54 -14.19 -10.55
N ASN A 107 2.66 -15.38 -11.11
CA ASN A 107 1.56 -16.34 -11.17
C ASN A 107 1.39 -17.05 -9.82
N PRO A 108 0.27 -16.87 -9.09
CA PRO A 108 0.03 -17.52 -7.81
C PRO A 108 -0.39 -19.00 -7.92
N GLU A 109 -0.53 -19.55 -9.14
CA GLU A 109 -0.82 -20.97 -9.35
C GLU A 109 0.45 -21.85 -9.34
N GLU A 110 1.63 -21.24 -9.26
CA GLU A 110 2.89 -21.95 -9.20
C GLU A 110 3.22 -22.45 -7.77
N LYS A 111 4.03 -23.51 -7.67
CA LYS A 111 4.38 -24.17 -6.39
C LYS A 111 4.98 -23.25 -5.33
N TRP A 112 5.63 -22.16 -5.73
CA TRP A 112 6.20 -21.20 -4.78
C TRP A 112 5.10 -20.54 -3.94
N ALA A 113 3.93 -20.30 -4.52
CA ALA A 113 2.82 -19.61 -3.88
C ALA A 113 2.18 -20.48 -2.79
N ASP A 114 2.04 -21.78 -3.03
CA ASP A 114 1.57 -22.75 -2.03
C ASP A 114 2.52 -22.77 -0.83
N LYS A 115 3.83 -22.84 -1.09
CA LYS A 115 4.82 -22.89 -0.01
C LYS A 115 4.82 -21.61 0.84
N VAL A 116 4.69 -20.46 0.18
CA VAL A 116 4.58 -19.17 0.85
C VAL A 116 3.28 -19.08 1.66
N ALA A 117 2.16 -19.54 1.13
CA ALA A 117 0.89 -19.57 1.84
C ALA A 117 0.99 -20.43 3.11
N GLU A 118 1.58 -21.64 3.03
CA GLU A 118 1.81 -22.49 4.21
C GLU A 118 2.59 -21.78 5.31
N LEU A 119 3.70 -21.13 4.94
CA LEU A 119 4.56 -20.41 5.90
C LEU A 119 3.82 -19.22 6.53
N LEU A 120 3.05 -18.47 5.74
CA LEU A 120 2.31 -17.30 6.21
C LEU A 120 1.09 -17.69 7.06
N PHE A 121 0.46 -18.84 6.78
CA PHE A 121 -0.67 -19.37 7.56
C PHE A 121 -0.28 -19.67 9.01
N ILE A 122 0.98 -20.08 9.25
CA ILE A 122 1.54 -20.30 10.60
C ILE A 122 2.27 -19.06 11.17
N ASP A 123 2.03 -17.87 10.61
CA ASP A 123 2.68 -16.58 10.93
C ASP A 123 4.22 -16.60 10.83
N ASN A 124 4.81 -17.49 10.02
CA ASN A 124 6.25 -17.55 9.77
C ASN A 124 6.67 -16.59 8.65
N LEU A 125 6.60 -15.29 8.93
CA LEU A 125 7.00 -14.22 8.00
C LEU A 125 8.47 -14.31 7.58
N GLN A 126 9.37 -14.65 8.51
CA GLN A 126 10.80 -14.78 8.22
C GLN A 126 11.06 -15.91 7.23
N GLY A 127 10.50 -17.10 7.48
CA GLY A 127 10.64 -18.23 6.58
C GLY A 127 10.05 -17.94 5.20
N ALA A 128 8.91 -17.25 5.14
CA ALA A 128 8.34 -16.80 3.87
C ALA A 128 9.30 -15.85 3.13
N TYR A 129 9.89 -14.87 3.83
CA TYR A 129 10.88 -13.95 3.27
C TYR A 129 12.12 -14.67 2.74
N GLU A 130 12.72 -15.57 3.53
CA GLU A 130 13.91 -16.34 3.14
C GLU A 130 13.63 -17.22 1.91
N TYR A 131 12.44 -17.84 1.90
CA TYR A 131 12.00 -18.66 0.77
C TYR A 131 11.83 -17.83 -0.50
N VAL A 132 11.07 -16.72 -0.46
CA VAL A 132 10.87 -15.90 -1.67
C VAL A 132 12.14 -15.22 -2.12
N SER A 133 13.02 -14.81 -1.21
CA SER A 133 14.32 -14.23 -1.55
C SER A 133 15.17 -15.24 -2.34
N SER A 134 15.20 -16.49 -1.86
CA SER A 134 15.88 -17.58 -2.56
C SER A 134 15.22 -17.91 -3.90
N TRP A 135 13.89 -17.89 -3.97
CA TRP A 135 13.13 -18.14 -5.19
C TRP A 135 13.35 -17.05 -6.25
N VAL A 136 13.31 -15.77 -5.87
CA VAL A 136 13.59 -14.61 -6.74
C VAL A 136 14.98 -14.73 -7.36
N LYS A 137 15.99 -15.06 -6.54
CA LYS A 137 17.37 -15.23 -7.00
C LYS A 137 17.52 -16.40 -7.96
N ARG A 138 16.91 -17.56 -7.66
CA ARG A 138 16.97 -18.76 -8.52
C ARG A 138 16.28 -18.58 -9.87
N ASN A 139 15.26 -17.73 -9.94
CA ASN A 139 14.52 -17.44 -11.17
C ASN A 139 15.00 -16.17 -11.86
N GLU A 140 16.17 -15.63 -11.46
CA GLU A 140 16.80 -14.47 -12.08
C GLU A 140 15.89 -13.23 -12.16
N LEU A 141 14.93 -13.12 -11.24
CA LEU A 141 14.01 -11.98 -11.18
C LEU A 141 14.71 -10.74 -10.59
N GLY A 142 15.71 -10.92 -9.73
CA GLY A 142 16.52 -9.86 -9.15
C GLY A 142 17.54 -10.37 -8.14
N ASP A 143 18.51 -9.53 -7.79
CA ASP A 143 19.64 -9.93 -6.94
C ASP A 143 19.28 -10.09 -5.46
N SER A 144 18.24 -9.39 -5.00
CA SER A 144 17.76 -9.46 -3.63
C SER A 144 16.29 -9.03 -3.49
N VAL A 145 15.64 -9.52 -2.44
CA VAL A 145 14.39 -8.96 -1.90
C VAL A 145 14.78 -8.21 -0.64
N GLY A 146 14.47 -6.92 -0.56
CA GLY A 146 14.77 -6.13 0.63
C GLY A 146 13.69 -6.29 1.71
N ALA A 147 12.43 -6.45 1.30
CA ALA A 147 11.33 -6.83 2.20
C ALA A 147 10.20 -7.57 1.47
N ILE A 148 9.43 -8.34 2.22
CA ILE A 148 8.08 -8.79 1.84
C ILE A 148 7.03 -7.85 2.45
N LYS A 149 5.99 -7.57 1.66
CA LYS A 149 4.75 -6.92 2.11
C LYS A 149 3.62 -7.93 1.96
N VAL A 150 3.02 -8.34 3.06
CA VAL A 150 1.95 -9.35 3.08
C VAL A 150 0.65 -8.67 3.48
N ALA A 151 -0.37 -8.73 2.64
CA ALA A 151 -1.69 -8.22 2.96
C ALA A 151 -2.77 -9.31 2.84
N ASN A 152 -3.69 -9.34 3.80
CA ASN A 152 -4.94 -10.09 3.68
C ASN A 152 -5.89 -9.33 2.76
N ILE A 153 -6.67 -9.99 1.89
CA ILE A 153 -7.64 -9.31 1.02
C ILE A 153 -8.62 -8.40 1.77
N MET A 154 -8.90 -8.67 3.05
CA MET A 154 -9.74 -7.83 3.90
C MET A 154 -9.16 -6.43 4.13
N PHE A 155 -7.85 -6.24 3.93
CA PHE A 155 -7.21 -4.92 3.84
C PHE A 155 -7.94 -4.04 2.83
N PHE A 156 -8.18 -4.54 1.63
CA PHE A 156 -8.85 -3.79 0.57
C PHE A 156 -10.34 -3.61 0.86
N LYS A 157 -11.00 -4.60 1.46
CA LYS A 157 -12.41 -4.49 1.85
C LYS A 157 -12.63 -3.32 2.81
N ALA A 158 -11.75 -3.14 3.80
CA ALA A 158 -11.87 -2.05 4.76
C ALA A 158 -11.82 -0.68 4.07
N ILE A 159 -10.92 -0.51 3.10
CA ILE A 159 -10.79 0.75 2.36
C ILE A 159 -11.96 0.92 1.38
N LYS A 160 -12.39 -0.16 0.70
CA LYS A 160 -13.57 -0.17 -0.16
C LYS A 160 -14.80 0.31 0.59
N ASP A 161 -15.03 -0.21 1.80
CA ASP A 161 -16.17 0.17 2.63
C ASP A 161 -16.15 1.65 3.00
N ALA A 162 -14.98 2.21 3.30
CA ALA A 162 -14.84 3.65 3.55
C ALA A 162 -15.16 4.48 2.31
N TRP A 163 -14.67 4.04 1.14
CA TRP A 163 -14.91 4.70 -0.14
C TRP A 163 -16.40 4.66 -0.54
N GLU A 164 -17.06 3.51 -0.43
CA GLU A 164 -18.49 3.37 -0.78
C GLU A 164 -19.38 4.18 0.17
N LYS A 165 -19.14 4.11 1.48
CA LYS A 165 -19.90 4.86 2.49
C LYS A 165 -19.71 6.38 2.42
N SER A 166 -18.68 6.85 1.73
CA SER A 166 -18.42 8.27 1.50
C SER A 166 -18.93 8.76 0.14
N TYR A 167 -19.91 8.05 -0.43
CA TYR A 167 -20.46 8.32 -1.75
C TYR A 167 -19.37 8.24 -2.83
N GLU A 168 -18.64 7.13 -2.84
CA GLU A 168 -17.58 6.86 -3.82
C GLU A 168 -16.45 7.90 -3.75
N GLY A 169 -16.11 8.34 -2.53
CA GLY A 169 -15.09 9.36 -2.28
C GLY A 169 -15.52 10.80 -2.58
N LYS A 170 -16.74 11.05 -3.05
CA LYS A 170 -17.26 12.40 -3.34
C LYS A 170 -17.36 13.26 -2.07
N ASN A 171 -17.62 12.65 -0.92
CA ASN A 171 -17.57 13.33 0.37
C ASN A 171 -16.20 13.12 1.03
N LEU A 172 -15.24 13.96 0.64
CA LEU A 172 -13.85 13.83 1.07
C LEU A 172 -13.66 13.87 2.61
N PRO A 173 -14.30 14.77 3.38
CA PRO A 173 -14.20 14.73 4.85
C PRO A 173 -14.73 13.42 5.46
N LEU A 174 -15.87 12.94 4.98
CA LEU A 174 -16.44 11.66 5.44
C LEU A 174 -15.54 10.48 5.06
N PHE A 175 -15.00 10.48 3.84
CA PHE A 175 -14.04 9.48 3.39
C PHE A 175 -12.84 9.42 4.31
N PHE A 176 -12.23 10.57 4.65
CA PHE A 176 -11.07 10.61 5.54
C PHE A 176 -11.36 10.01 6.92
N MET A 177 -12.50 10.35 7.54
CA MET A 177 -12.89 9.78 8.83
C MET A 177 -13.02 8.25 8.76
N LEU A 178 -13.76 7.75 7.76
CA LEU A 178 -13.97 6.31 7.58
C LEU A 178 -12.70 5.57 7.17
N PHE A 179 -11.82 6.23 6.41
CA PHE A 179 -10.53 5.68 6.01
C PHE A 179 -9.62 5.51 7.23
N LEU A 180 -9.61 6.45 8.17
CA LEU A 180 -8.85 6.29 9.42
C LEU A 180 -9.37 5.12 10.26
N ASP A 181 -10.69 4.94 10.35
CA ASP A 181 -11.28 3.77 11.01
C ASP A 181 -10.88 2.47 10.32
N ALA A 182 -10.88 2.45 8.99
CA ALA A 182 -10.43 1.30 8.20
C ALA A 182 -8.94 1.00 8.48
N VAL A 183 -8.09 2.02 8.50
CA VAL A 183 -6.66 1.92 8.79
C VAL A 183 -6.40 1.40 10.20
N LYS A 184 -7.14 1.89 11.21
CA LYS A 184 -7.11 1.34 12.58
C LYS A 184 -7.46 -0.15 12.59
N LYS A 185 -8.56 -0.52 11.94
CA LYS A 185 -8.99 -1.92 11.84
C LYS A 185 -7.96 -2.82 11.15
N ILE A 186 -7.32 -2.33 10.09
CA ILE A 186 -6.26 -3.03 9.35
C ILE A 186 -5.10 -3.38 10.29
N ILE A 187 -4.67 -2.45 11.14
CA ILE A 187 -3.59 -2.69 12.12
C ILE A 187 -4.02 -3.64 13.21
N GLU A 188 -5.17 -3.39 13.85
CA GLU A 188 -5.68 -4.24 14.93
C GLU A 188 -5.85 -5.70 14.50
N LYS A 189 -6.26 -5.91 13.24
CA LYS A 189 -6.41 -7.24 12.65
C LYS A 189 -5.15 -7.78 11.99
N ARG A 190 -4.04 -7.05 12.02
CA ARG A 190 -2.76 -7.40 11.35
C ARG A 190 -2.94 -7.78 9.87
N TRP A 191 -3.90 -7.15 9.19
CA TRP A 191 -4.18 -7.42 7.76
C TRP A 191 -3.11 -6.91 6.82
N LEU A 192 -2.14 -6.16 7.33
CA LEU A 192 -0.94 -5.75 6.60
C LEU A 192 0.28 -6.03 7.49
N ARG A 193 1.26 -6.76 6.95
CA ARG A 193 2.49 -7.17 7.63
C ARG A 193 3.69 -6.92 6.71
N PHE A 194 4.84 -6.66 7.32
CA PHE A 194 6.12 -6.49 6.61
C PHE A 194 7.19 -7.35 7.26
N TYR A 195 8.11 -7.87 6.46
CA TYR A 195 9.33 -8.49 6.96
C TYR A 195 10.52 -8.22 6.01
N PRO A 196 11.71 -7.83 6.51
CA PRO A 196 12.01 -7.42 7.88
C PRO A 196 11.11 -6.26 8.34
N ASN A 197 11.05 -6.02 9.65
CA ASN A 197 10.14 -5.01 10.20
C ASN A 197 10.44 -3.63 9.56
N VAL A 198 9.52 -3.17 8.71
CA VAL A 198 9.61 -1.85 8.09
C VAL A 198 9.13 -0.85 9.12
N ASN A 199 9.93 0.19 9.36
CA ASN A 199 9.54 1.25 10.29
C ASN A 199 8.39 2.10 9.70
N LEU A 200 7.17 1.58 9.82
CA LEU A 200 5.93 2.24 9.42
C LEU A 200 5.81 3.60 10.08
N TYR A 201 6.26 3.75 11.33
CA TYR A 201 6.32 5.03 12.02
C TYR A 201 7.20 6.05 11.28
N LYS A 202 8.37 5.65 10.75
CA LYS A 202 9.25 6.51 9.95
C LYS A 202 8.57 6.92 8.64
N MET A 203 7.88 5.99 7.96
CA MET A 203 7.10 6.31 6.76
C MET A 203 5.96 7.29 7.07
N ILE A 204 5.23 7.06 8.16
CA ILE A 204 4.13 7.89 8.64
C ILE A 204 4.61 9.28 9.07
N LYS A 205 5.76 9.37 9.74
CA LYS A 205 6.37 10.65 10.18
C LYS A 205 6.87 11.47 8.99
N ILE A 206 7.33 10.82 7.93
CA ILE A 206 7.77 11.47 6.69
C ILE A 206 6.58 11.90 5.83
N SER A 207 5.47 11.15 5.84
CA SER A 207 4.23 11.58 5.19
C SER A 207 3.43 12.60 6.01
N TYR A 208 3.76 12.79 7.30
CA TYR A 208 3.09 13.76 8.19
C TYR A 208 3.08 15.20 7.68
N PRO A 209 4.20 15.78 7.20
CA PRO A 209 4.19 17.17 6.73
C PRO A 209 3.28 17.31 5.51
N LEU A 210 3.24 16.31 4.62
CA LEU A 210 2.32 16.25 3.48
C LEU A 210 0.85 16.17 3.93
N LEU A 211 0.55 15.34 4.92
CA LEU A 211 -0.80 15.26 5.51
C LEU A 211 -1.18 16.55 6.23
N LYS A 212 -0.23 17.22 6.87
CA LYS A 212 -0.43 18.51 7.55
C LYS A 212 -0.71 19.63 6.55
N GLU A 213 0.00 19.70 5.44
CA GLU A 213 -0.29 20.64 4.36
C GLU A 213 -1.68 20.38 3.74
N LEU A 214 -2.04 19.12 3.49
CA LEU A 214 -3.39 18.74 3.06
C LEU A 214 -4.45 19.09 4.13
N SER A 215 -4.11 19.00 5.41
CA SER A 215 -4.98 19.42 6.52
C SER A 215 -5.20 20.93 6.56
N TYR A 216 -4.21 21.74 6.17
CA TYR A 216 -4.33 23.19 6.05
C TYR A 216 -5.28 23.60 4.92
N VAL A 217 -5.28 22.85 3.81
CA VAL A 217 -6.21 23.05 2.68
C VAL A 217 -7.63 22.57 3.00
N THR A 218 -7.78 21.57 3.87
CA THR A 218 -9.09 21.02 4.27
C THR A 218 -9.69 21.68 5.52
N TYR A 219 -8.91 22.42 6.29
CA TYR A 219 -9.37 23.19 7.46
C TYR A 219 -10.51 24.19 7.13
N PRO A 220 -10.47 24.95 6.01
CA PRO A 220 -11.59 25.81 5.60
C PRO A 220 -12.86 25.01 5.29
N LEU A 221 -12.73 23.83 4.67
CA LEU A 221 -13.84 22.94 4.30
C LEU A 221 -14.51 22.30 5.53
N SER A 222 -13.73 21.99 6.57
CA SER A 222 -14.26 21.45 7.83
C SER A 222 -15.18 22.42 8.59
N LYS A 223 -14.89 23.73 8.52
CA LYS A 223 -15.73 24.78 9.13
C LYS A 223 -17.08 24.93 8.42
N ILE A 224 -17.13 24.71 7.11
CA ILE A 224 -18.35 24.85 6.30
C ILE A 224 -19.31 23.67 6.54
N LEU A 225 -18.78 22.49 6.85
CA LEU A 225 -19.57 21.25 6.92
C LEU A 225 -20.03 20.86 8.33
N SER A 226 -19.74 21.65 9.37
CA SER A 226 -20.05 21.36 10.79
C SER A 226 -19.61 19.97 11.27
N ALA A 227 -18.72 19.30 10.54
CA ALA A 227 -18.05 18.10 11.01
C ALA A 227 -16.97 18.55 11.99
N LYS A 228 -16.80 17.85 13.12
CA LYS A 228 -15.57 17.90 13.93
C LYS A 228 -14.58 16.94 13.28
N PRO A 229 -13.51 17.37 12.57
CA PRO A 229 -12.79 16.37 11.77
C PRO A 229 -11.27 16.52 11.74
N VAL A 230 -10.66 17.60 12.24
CA VAL A 230 -9.20 17.81 12.11
C VAL A 230 -8.47 17.42 13.38
N ASN A 231 -9.05 17.76 14.54
CA ASN A 231 -8.50 17.32 15.82
C ASN A 231 -8.61 15.81 15.97
N ASP A 232 -9.69 15.18 15.50
CA ASP A 232 -9.86 13.73 15.58
C ASP A 232 -8.97 12.99 14.57
N VAL A 233 -8.68 13.56 13.39
CA VAL A 233 -7.66 13.03 12.47
C VAL A 233 -6.27 13.12 13.07
N LEU A 234 -5.91 14.25 13.70
CA LEU A 234 -4.62 14.43 14.37
C LEU A 234 -4.50 13.59 15.65
N VAL A 235 -5.59 13.43 16.40
CA VAL A 235 -5.68 12.58 17.59
C VAL A 235 -5.66 11.12 17.18
N ALA A 236 -6.36 10.68 16.14
CA ALA A 236 -6.30 9.31 15.61
C ALA A 236 -4.91 9.01 15.03
N TYR A 237 -4.32 9.95 14.30
CA TYR A 237 -2.94 9.89 13.82
C TYR A 237 -1.95 9.77 14.99
N ASN A 238 -2.09 10.60 16.04
CA ASN A 238 -1.28 10.48 17.25
C ASN A 238 -1.57 9.20 18.04
N SER A 239 -2.82 8.73 18.07
CA SER A 239 -3.23 7.46 18.68
C SER A 239 -2.74 6.24 17.89
N PHE A 240 -2.30 6.44 16.65
CA PHE A 240 -1.62 5.45 15.83
C PHE A 240 -0.11 5.41 16.15
N VAL A 241 0.46 6.58 16.42
CA VAL A 241 1.87 6.77 16.79
C VAL A 241 2.15 6.35 18.23
N VAL A 242 1.18 6.51 19.15
CA VAL A 242 1.35 6.23 20.58
C VAL A 242 1.55 4.73 20.87
N PRO A 243 0.76 3.78 20.33
CA PRO A 243 1.00 2.34 20.49
C PRO A 243 2.35 1.90 19.90
N LEU A 244 2.80 2.53 18.81
CA LEU A 244 4.12 2.30 18.21
C LEU A 244 5.28 2.80 19.09
N LYS A 245 5.04 3.74 20.02
CA LYS A 245 6.02 4.15 21.03
C LYS A 245 6.08 3.20 22.23
N VAL A 246 4.99 2.52 22.55
CA VAL A 246 4.87 1.66 23.75
C VAL A 246 5.37 0.23 23.48
N SER A 247 5.59 -0.12 22.21
CA SER A 247 6.07 -1.44 21.76
C SER A 247 7.55 -1.46 21.32
N ILE A 248 8.34 -0.47 21.75
CA ILE A 248 9.82 -0.44 21.62
C ILE A 248 10.43 -0.94 22.93
#